data_AF-A0A1W9L8S4-F1
#
_entry.id   AF-A0A1W9L8S4-F1
#
_cell.length_a   1.000
_cell.length_b   1.000
_cell.length_c   1.000
_cell.angle_alpha   90.00
_cell.angle_beta   90.00
_cell.angle_gamma   90.00
#
_symmetry.space_group_name_H-M   'P 1'
#
loop_
_entity.id
_entity.type
_entity.pdbx_description
1 polymer ?
#
loop_
_entity_poly.entity_id
_entity_poly.type
_entity_poly.pdbx_seq_one_letter_code
_entity_poly.pdbx_strand_id
1 'polypeptide(L)'
;MLNFVLFFSLICSMGIWALPVQAEITDAQVAAFVEALRLAAPQTGRRDDGLYSEWQIKPNNIQRWSKRCLNQELTPEQFEADSTTVRKVLQCKMGEILRQEYVATNNDEMFAVQRAAAWWMTGDANTYNNPGTVAYVQRVLAAYQRQRSAIPQPITAVPQIPASAAPMTPSMDKISALVEALRLAAPPDILNDDLYGDWQVKSSNIAAWSKQCTGEQLTSDDFAANTEIARGILVCKLTGVLASQYPLSGNTESVAIRRTAAWWMMGDPEQYSRGAMAAYTQKVLDSYYQQIR
;
A
#
# COMPACT_ATOMS: atom_id res chain seq x y z
N MET A 1 -63.23 15.37 38.55
CA MET A 1 -61.81 15.78 38.46
C MET A 1 -61.01 14.60 37.92
N LEU A 2 -60.15 14.88 36.91
CA LEU A 2 -59.07 14.09 36.31
C LEU A 2 -59.42 12.72 35.68
N ASN A 3 -59.50 12.57 34.34
CA ASN A 3 -58.42 12.48 33.32
C ASN A 3 -57.33 11.44 33.64
N PHE A 4 -57.23 10.36 32.86
CA PHE A 4 -56.22 10.21 31.78
C PHE A 4 -56.38 8.87 31.03
N VAL A 5 -56.64 8.94 29.73
CA VAL A 5 -56.45 7.84 28.75
C VAL A 5 -55.04 8.04 28.15
N LEU A 6 -54.25 6.98 27.94
CA LEU A 6 -53.51 6.70 26.67
C LEU A 6 -52.36 5.66 26.84
N PHE A 7 -52.55 4.54 26.16
CA PHE A 7 -51.61 3.83 25.26
C PHE A 7 -50.11 3.75 25.61
N PHE A 8 -49.65 2.55 25.97
CA PHE A 8 -48.24 2.14 25.79
C PHE A 8 -48.10 1.37 24.47
N SER A 9 -47.71 2.07 23.41
CA SER A 9 -47.23 1.47 22.16
C SER A 9 -45.76 1.10 22.30
N LEU A 10 -45.46 -0.19 22.32
CA LEU A 10 -44.10 -0.73 22.29
C LEU A 10 -43.55 -0.63 20.85
N ILE A 11 -42.80 0.43 20.55
CA ILE A 11 -42.11 0.59 19.28
C ILE A 11 -40.84 -0.28 19.32
N CYS A 12 -40.90 -1.44 18.66
CA CYS A 12 -39.76 -2.31 18.46
C CYS A 12 -38.91 -1.74 17.31
N SER A 13 -37.97 -0.85 17.64
CA SER A 13 -37.01 -0.29 16.68
C SER A 13 -36.02 -1.37 16.25
N MET A 14 -36.28 -2.02 15.11
CA MET A 14 -35.28 -2.85 14.42
C MET A 14 -34.19 -1.94 13.86
N GLY A 15 -33.04 -1.91 14.54
CA GLY A 15 -31.84 -1.27 14.03
C GLY A 15 -31.33 -1.99 12.78
N ILE A 16 -31.44 -1.32 11.63
CA ILE A 16 -30.76 -1.72 10.40
C ILE A 16 -29.27 -1.46 10.63
N TRP A 17 -28.51 -2.52 10.90
CA TRP A 17 -27.06 -2.45 10.94
C TRP A 17 -26.55 -2.21 9.51
N ALA A 18 -26.09 -0.99 9.24
CA ALA A 18 -25.30 -0.72 8.05
C ALA A 18 -23.96 -1.47 8.19
N LEU A 19 -23.79 -2.55 7.43
CA LEU A 19 -22.51 -3.23 7.33
C LEU A 19 -21.51 -2.27 6.65
N PRO A 20 -20.29 -2.11 7.18
CA PRO A 20 -19.27 -1.31 6.52
C PRO A 20 -18.90 -1.98 5.19
N VAL A 21 -19.16 -1.31 4.08
CA VAL A 21 -18.63 -1.70 2.77
C VAL A 21 -17.12 -1.49 2.82
N GLN A 22 -16.36 -2.58 2.82
CA GLN A 22 -14.90 -2.53 2.67
C GLN A 22 -14.59 -1.96 1.28
N ALA A 23 -13.63 -1.03 1.18
CA ALA A 23 -13.17 -0.53 -0.10
C ALA A 23 -12.47 -1.69 -0.83
N GLU A 24 -12.99 -2.11 -1.99
CA GLU A 24 -12.44 -3.22 -2.77
C GLU A 24 -11.60 -2.71 -3.95
N ILE A 25 -10.62 -3.52 -4.37
CA ILE A 25 -9.91 -3.30 -5.63
C ILE A 25 -10.88 -3.47 -6.81
N THR A 26 -11.12 -2.36 -7.51
CA THR A 26 -11.95 -2.26 -8.71
C THR A 26 -11.28 -2.89 -9.93
N ASP A 27 -12.07 -3.28 -10.92
CA ASP A 27 -11.53 -3.82 -12.18
C ASP A 27 -10.70 -2.79 -12.96
N ALA A 28 -10.97 -1.49 -12.79
CA ALA A 28 -10.15 -0.42 -13.35
C ALA A 28 -8.74 -0.40 -12.72
N GLN A 29 -8.63 -0.59 -11.41
CA GLN A 29 -7.34 -0.74 -10.73
C GLN A 29 -6.60 -2.00 -11.21
N VAL A 30 -7.31 -3.12 -11.36
CA VAL A 30 -6.71 -4.35 -11.92
C VAL A 30 -6.21 -4.12 -13.35
N ALA A 31 -7.00 -3.47 -14.21
CA ALA A 31 -6.61 -3.17 -15.58
C ALA A 31 -5.37 -2.27 -15.65
N ALA A 32 -5.30 -1.24 -14.81
CA ALA A 32 -4.14 -0.38 -14.71
C ALA A 32 -2.89 -1.11 -14.22
N PHE A 33 -3.06 -2.05 -13.27
CA PHE A 33 -1.94 -2.86 -12.78
C PHE A 33 -1.42 -3.79 -13.87
N VAL A 34 -2.31 -4.46 -14.60
CA VAL A 34 -1.93 -5.30 -15.74
C VAL A 34 -1.18 -4.49 -16.80
N GLU A 35 -1.66 -3.30 -17.15
CA GLU A 35 -0.97 -2.46 -18.12
C GLU A 35 0.38 -1.94 -17.58
N ALA A 36 0.49 -1.68 -16.27
CA ALA A 36 1.76 -1.32 -15.65
C ALA A 36 2.81 -2.45 -15.75
N LEU A 37 2.39 -3.71 -15.61
CA LEU A 37 3.26 -4.88 -15.82
C LEU A 37 3.77 -4.94 -17.26
N ARG A 38 2.93 -4.62 -18.25
CA ARG A 38 3.29 -4.55 -19.67
C ARG A 38 4.36 -3.49 -19.93
N LEU A 39 4.13 -2.28 -19.43
CA LEU A 39 5.03 -1.15 -19.63
C LEU A 39 6.39 -1.33 -18.92
N ALA A 40 6.42 -2.12 -17.85
CA ALA A 40 7.64 -2.44 -17.11
C ALA A 40 8.34 -3.71 -17.62
N ALA A 41 7.70 -4.47 -18.52
CA ALA A 41 8.25 -5.70 -19.07
C ALA A 41 9.58 -5.41 -19.78
N PRO A 42 10.66 -6.18 -19.50
CA PRO A 42 11.91 -6.01 -20.20
C PRO A 42 11.73 -6.20 -21.70
N GLN A 43 12.22 -5.26 -22.50
CA GLN A 43 12.34 -5.45 -23.95
C GLN A 43 13.62 -6.26 -24.20
N THR A 44 13.52 -7.58 -24.14
CA THR A 44 14.66 -8.47 -24.33
C THR A 44 15.17 -8.46 -25.78
N GLY A 45 14.32 -8.06 -26.73
CA GLY A 45 14.65 -8.00 -28.17
C GLY A 45 15.04 -9.36 -28.75
N ARG A 46 14.83 -10.45 -28.00
CA ARG A 46 15.23 -11.81 -28.35
C ARG A 46 13.97 -12.58 -28.73
N ARG A 47 13.94 -13.06 -29.97
CA ARG A 47 12.83 -13.85 -30.52
C ARG A 47 12.58 -15.16 -29.77
N ASP A 48 13.57 -15.64 -29.00
CA ASP A 48 13.58 -16.97 -28.39
C ASP A 48 13.93 -16.95 -26.88
N ASP A 49 13.56 -15.89 -26.15
CA ASP A 49 13.80 -15.85 -24.69
C ASP A 49 12.84 -16.75 -23.88
N GLY A 50 11.94 -17.46 -24.56
CA GLY A 50 10.98 -18.38 -23.96
C GLY A 50 9.84 -17.68 -23.23
N LEU A 51 9.64 -16.39 -23.48
CA LEU A 51 8.55 -15.59 -22.92
C LEU A 51 7.62 -15.12 -24.03
N TYR A 52 6.33 -15.09 -23.74
CA TYR A 52 5.30 -14.85 -24.74
C TYR A 52 4.51 -13.58 -24.43
N SER A 53 4.04 -12.93 -25.49
CA SER A 53 3.28 -11.67 -25.46
C SER A 53 4.06 -10.46 -24.93
N GLU A 54 3.45 -9.28 -25.03
CA GLU A 54 4.01 -8.02 -24.51
C GLU A 54 4.24 -8.02 -22.98
N TRP A 55 3.64 -8.98 -22.26
CA TRP A 55 3.82 -9.12 -20.81
C TRP A 55 4.95 -10.07 -20.42
N GLN A 56 5.59 -10.75 -21.37
CA GLN A 56 6.75 -11.62 -21.10
C GLN A 56 6.40 -12.79 -20.15
N ILE A 57 5.42 -13.61 -20.54
CA ILE A 57 4.86 -14.68 -19.69
C ILE A 57 5.50 -16.03 -20.01
N LYS A 58 5.78 -16.82 -18.97
CA LYS A 58 6.29 -18.20 -19.10
C LYS A 58 5.20 -19.16 -19.65
N PRO A 59 5.54 -20.09 -20.55
CA PRO A 59 4.60 -21.06 -21.15
C PRO A 59 3.74 -21.83 -20.15
N ASN A 60 4.35 -22.30 -19.06
CA ASN A 60 3.66 -23.07 -18.02
C ASN A 60 2.58 -22.28 -17.27
N ASN A 61 2.68 -20.95 -17.25
CA ASN A 61 1.67 -20.09 -16.67
C ASN A 61 0.49 -19.90 -17.63
N ILE A 62 0.75 -19.82 -18.93
CA ILE A 62 -0.29 -19.62 -19.96
C ILE A 62 -1.37 -20.69 -19.87
N GLN A 63 -0.99 -21.98 -19.91
CA GLN A 63 -1.94 -23.09 -19.85
C GLN A 63 -2.78 -23.05 -18.56
N ARG A 64 -2.11 -22.93 -17.41
CA ARG A 64 -2.75 -22.96 -16.10
C ARG A 64 -3.67 -21.75 -15.85
N TRP A 65 -3.25 -20.55 -16.26
CA TRP A 65 -4.04 -19.34 -16.07
C TRP A 65 -5.20 -19.27 -17.05
N SER A 66 -5.00 -19.63 -18.32
CA SER A 66 -6.10 -19.72 -19.29
C SER A 66 -7.15 -20.75 -18.86
N LYS A 67 -6.74 -21.93 -18.38
CA LYS A 67 -7.68 -22.93 -17.87
C LYS A 67 -8.53 -22.39 -16.74
N ARG A 68 -7.93 -21.68 -15.79
CA ARG A 68 -8.64 -21.09 -14.65
C ARG A 68 -9.57 -19.95 -15.06
N CYS A 69 -9.12 -19.07 -15.95
CA CYS A 69 -9.81 -17.83 -16.27
C CYS A 69 -10.81 -17.94 -17.43
N LEU A 70 -10.63 -18.92 -18.31
CA LEU A 70 -11.45 -19.13 -19.52
C LEU A 70 -12.10 -20.52 -19.57
N ASN A 71 -11.79 -21.41 -18.62
CA ASN A 71 -12.15 -22.85 -18.67
C ASN A 71 -11.51 -23.63 -19.83
N GLN A 72 -10.53 -23.05 -20.51
CA GLN A 72 -9.82 -23.63 -21.65
C GLN A 72 -8.31 -23.46 -21.51
N GLU A 73 -7.54 -24.52 -21.76
CA GLU A 73 -6.09 -24.43 -21.87
C GLU A 73 -5.72 -23.87 -23.25
N LEU A 74 -4.95 -22.79 -23.26
CA LEU A 74 -4.36 -22.22 -24.46
C LEU A 74 -2.90 -22.64 -24.57
N THR A 75 -2.46 -22.92 -25.80
CA THR A 75 -1.04 -23.01 -26.13
C THR A 75 -0.39 -21.62 -26.09
N PRO A 76 0.93 -21.52 -25.90
CA PRO A 76 1.63 -20.24 -25.97
C PRO A 76 1.37 -19.46 -27.26
N GLU A 77 1.32 -20.14 -28.40
CA GLU A 77 1.07 -19.53 -29.71
C GLU A 77 -0.35 -19.00 -29.86
N GLN A 78 -1.35 -19.76 -29.38
CA GLN A 78 -2.75 -19.28 -29.34
C GLN A 78 -2.92 -18.09 -28.41
N PHE A 79 -2.19 -18.08 -27.30
CA PHE A 79 -2.24 -17.00 -26.33
C PHE A 79 -1.61 -15.73 -26.88
N GLU A 80 -0.45 -15.81 -27.51
CA GLU A 80 0.25 -14.66 -28.10
C GLU A 80 -0.49 -14.07 -29.31
N ALA A 81 -1.24 -14.88 -30.06
CA ALA A 81 -1.96 -14.44 -31.25
C ALA A 81 -3.10 -13.44 -30.97
N ASP A 82 -3.60 -13.34 -29.73
CA ASP A 82 -4.71 -12.45 -29.38
C ASP A 82 -4.44 -11.68 -28.07
N SER A 83 -3.98 -10.44 -28.22
CA SER A 83 -3.69 -9.54 -27.10
C SER A 83 -4.92 -9.22 -26.23
N THR A 84 -6.15 -9.34 -26.75
CA THR A 84 -7.38 -9.18 -25.97
C THR A 84 -7.55 -10.36 -25.03
N THR A 85 -7.33 -11.58 -25.53
CA THR A 85 -7.32 -12.80 -24.71
C THR A 85 -6.22 -12.77 -23.66
N VAL A 86 -5.00 -12.32 -24.00
CA VAL A 86 -3.91 -12.11 -23.02
C VAL A 86 -4.36 -11.21 -21.88
N ARG A 87 -4.85 -10.01 -22.22
CA ARG A 87 -5.29 -9.02 -21.23
C ARG A 87 -6.39 -9.57 -20.32
N LYS A 88 -7.37 -10.30 -20.87
CA LYS A 88 -8.46 -10.90 -20.10
C LYS A 88 -7.96 -11.93 -19.08
N VAL A 89 -7.06 -12.82 -19.50
CA VAL A 89 -6.47 -13.83 -18.59
C VAL A 89 -5.63 -13.16 -17.50
N LEU A 90 -4.85 -12.13 -17.85
CA LEU A 90 -4.05 -11.40 -16.88
C LEU A 90 -4.89 -10.58 -15.90
N GLN A 91 -5.96 -9.92 -16.34
CA GLN A 91 -6.86 -9.21 -15.43
C GLN A 91 -7.53 -10.18 -14.44
N CYS A 92 -7.96 -11.35 -14.90
CA CYS A 92 -8.47 -12.39 -14.02
C CYS A 92 -7.41 -12.84 -12.98
N LYS A 93 -6.21 -13.23 -13.43
CA LYS A 93 -5.19 -13.78 -12.53
C LYS A 93 -4.56 -12.73 -11.63
N MET A 94 -4.21 -11.56 -12.17
CA MET A 94 -3.59 -10.48 -11.39
C MET A 94 -4.62 -9.74 -10.54
N GLY A 95 -5.90 -9.77 -10.88
CA GLY A 95 -6.97 -9.29 -10.01
C GLY A 95 -7.12 -10.13 -8.74
N GLU A 96 -6.92 -11.45 -8.81
CA GLU A 96 -6.83 -12.30 -7.61
C GLU A 96 -5.63 -11.90 -6.75
N ILE A 97 -4.43 -11.85 -7.33
CA ILE A 97 -3.19 -11.54 -6.59
C ILE A 97 -3.25 -10.15 -5.98
N LEU A 98 -3.65 -9.13 -6.75
CA LEU A 98 -3.71 -7.75 -6.25
C LEU A 98 -4.71 -7.61 -5.09
N ARG A 99 -5.86 -8.30 -5.14
CA ARG A 99 -6.84 -8.30 -4.03
C ARG A 99 -6.30 -9.01 -2.79
N GLN A 100 -5.61 -10.14 -2.96
CA GLN A 100 -4.95 -10.85 -1.86
C GLN A 100 -3.90 -9.98 -1.18
N GLU A 101 -3.02 -9.36 -1.97
CA GLU A 101 -2.00 -8.46 -1.43
C GLU A 101 -2.61 -7.21 -0.83
N TYR A 102 -3.70 -6.68 -1.39
CA TYR A 102 -4.43 -5.54 -0.81
C TYR A 102 -4.94 -5.84 0.59
N VAL A 103 -5.52 -7.01 0.81
CA VAL A 103 -5.91 -7.43 2.17
C VAL A 103 -4.66 -7.64 3.05
N ALA A 104 -3.62 -8.27 2.51
CA ALA A 104 -2.38 -8.54 3.25
C ALA A 104 -1.62 -7.26 3.67
N THR A 105 -1.79 -6.16 2.92
CA THR A 105 -1.21 -4.86 3.22
C THR A 105 -2.16 -3.94 4.00
N ASN A 106 -3.23 -4.50 4.59
CA ASN A 106 -4.23 -3.75 5.32
C ASN A 106 -4.83 -2.60 4.48
N ASN A 107 -5.21 -2.93 3.25
CA ASN A 107 -5.84 -2.04 2.28
C ASN A 107 -4.93 -0.89 1.78
N ASP A 108 -3.60 -1.03 1.90
CA ASP A 108 -2.65 -0.15 1.22
C ASP A 108 -2.44 -0.61 -0.22
N GLU A 109 -3.09 0.09 -1.14
CA GLU A 109 -3.04 -0.21 -2.58
C GLU A 109 -1.64 -0.11 -3.17
N MET A 110 -0.89 0.93 -2.80
CA MET A 110 0.43 1.16 -3.40
C MET A 110 1.39 0.08 -2.93
N PHE A 111 1.29 -0.34 -1.67
CA PHE A 111 2.07 -1.46 -1.17
C PHE A 111 1.62 -2.80 -1.78
N ALA A 112 0.31 -3.00 -1.97
CA ALA A 112 -0.23 -4.18 -2.64
C ALA A 112 0.30 -4.31 -4.08
N VAL A 113 0.40 -3.20 -4.81
CA VAL A 113 0.97 -3.16 -6.16
C VAL A 113 2.45 -3.54 -6.16
N GLN A 114 3.24 -3.06 -5.19
CA GLN A 114 4.65 -3.44 -5.07
C GLN A 114 4.81 -4.95 -4.84
N ARG A 115 4.03 -5.50 -3.90
CA ARG A 115 4.04 -6.92 -3.55
C ARG A 115 3.53 -7.80 -4.71
N ALA A 116 2.47 -7.39 -5.39
CA ALA A 116 1.96 -8.09 -6.56
C ALA A 116 2.94 -8.05 -7.74
N ALA A 117 3.69 -6.95 -7.92
CA ALA A 117 4.76 -6.85 -8.92
C ALA A 117 5.95 -7.76 -8.60
N ALA A 118 6.29 -7.93 -7.32
CA ALA A 118 7.30 -8.87 -6.87
C ALA A 118 6.87 -10.33 -7.11
N TRP A 119 5.61 -10.63 -6.81
CA TRP A 119 4.99 -11.92 -7.10
C TRP A 119 4.99 -12.22 -8.60
N TRP A 120 4.72 -11.23 -9.45
CA TRP A 120 4.80 -11.40 -10.90
C TRP A 120 6.18 -11.89 -11.36
N MET A 121 7.24 -11.31 -10.81
CA MET A 121 8.61 -11.63 -11.19
C MET A 121 9.08 -12.98 -10.63
N THR A 122 8.74 -13.29 -9.39
CA THR A 122 9.38 -14.39 -8.64
C THR A 122 8.43 -15.49 -8.17
N GLY A 123 7.13 -15.22 -8.14
CA GLY A 123 6.12 -16.03 -7.44
C GLY A 123 6.04 -15.79 -5.94
N ASP A 124 6.86 -14.89 -5.36
CA ASP A 124 6.86 -14.53 -3.94
C ASP A 124 6.71 -13.01 -3.76
N ALA A 125 5.59 -12.61 -3.16
CA ALA A 125 5.23 -11.22 -2.92
C ALA A 125 6.16 -10.51 -1.91
N ASN A 126 6.84 -11.26 -1.04
CA ASN A 126 7.73 -10.70 -0.01
C ASN A 126 9.09 -10.26 -0.57
N THR A 127 9.38 -10.59 -1.82
CA THR A 127 10.65 -10.23 -2.46
C THR A 127 10.68 -8.79 -2.98
N TYR A 128 9.65 -7.98 -2.74
CA TYR A 128 9.46 -6.66 -3.39
C TYR A 128 10.59 -5.65 -3.18
N ASN A 129 11.38 -5.80 -2.11
CA ASN A 129 12.51 -4.93 -1.78
C ASN A 129 13.87 -5.63 -1.95
N ASN A 130 13.91 -6.86 -2.48
CA ASN A 130 15.15 -7.56 -2.71
C ASN A 130 15.97 -6.92 -3.85
N PRO A 131 17.31 -6.94 -3.80
CA PRO A 131 18.14 -6.35 -4.85
C PRO A 131 17.86 -6.87 -6.27
N GLY A 132 17.43 -8.13 -6.40
CA GLY A 132 17.13 -8.76 -7.70
C GLY A 132 15.79 -8.37 -8.33
N THR A 133 14.89 -7.72 -7.58
CA THR A 133 13.49 -7.47 -7.96
C THR A 133 13.10 -5.99 -7.85
N VAL A 134 13.73 -5.25 -6.93
CA VAL A 134 13.37 -3.88 -6.56
C VAL A 134 13.30 -2.93 -7.75
N ALA A 135 14.26 -3.03 -8.68
CA ALA A 135 14.28 -2.17 -9.87
C ALA A 135 13.06 -2.40 -10.79
N TYR A 136 12.63 -3.65 -10.95
CA TYR A 136 11.41 -3.95 -11.72
C TYR A 136 10.16 -3.50 -10.99
N VAL A 137 10.07 -3.79 -9.68
CA VAL A 137 8.95 -3.37 -8.83
C VAL A 137 8.75 -1.85 -8.91
N GLN A 138 9.83 -1.08 -8.85
CA GLN A 138 9.79 0.38 -8.99
C GLN A 138 9.26 0.83 -10.36
N ARG A 139 9.68 0.18 -11.46
CA ARG A 139 9.15 0.49 -12.80
C ARG A 139 7.65 0.21 -12.91
N VAL A 140 7.18 -0.92 -12.38
CA VAL A 140 5.75 -1.25 -12.33
C VAL A 140 4.99 -0.20 -11.52
N LEU A 141 5.50 0.15 -10.33
CA LEU A 141 4.87 1.14 -9.46
C LEU A 141 4.72 2.50 -10.16
N ALA A 142 5.79 2.99 -10.79
CA ALA A 142 5.78 4.25 -11.52
C ALA A 142 4.82 4.23 -12.73
N ALA A 143 4.71 3.09 -13.43
CA ALA A 143 3.75 2.92 -14.52
C ALA A 143 2.29 2.87 -14.00
N TYR A 144 2.07 2.22 -12.86
CA TYR A 144 0.76 2.11 -12.23
C TYR A 144 0.25 3.46 -11.74
N GLN A 145 1.09 4.25 -11.06
CA GLN A 145 0.73 5.60 -10.57
C GLN A 145 0.32 6.54 -11.70
N ARG A 146 1.01 6.47 -12.85
CA ARG A 146 0.65 7.24 -14.05
C ARG A 146 -0.75 6.88 -14.55
N GLN A 147 -1.10 5.60 -14.55
CA GLN A 147 -2.43 5.16 -14.96
C GLN A 147 -3.50 5.46 -13.91
N ARG A 148 -3.19 5.31 -12.63
CA ARG A 148 -4.12 5.65 -11.54
C ARG A 148 -4.55 7.09 -11.53
N SER A 149 -3.68 8.00 -11.96
CA SER A 149 -3.98 9.43 -12.09
C SER A 149 -5.04 9.73 -13.17
N ALA A 150 -5.30 8.79 -14.08
CA ALA A 150 -6.31 8.91 -15.14
C ALA A 150 -7.65 8.21 -14.80
N ILE A 151 -7.72 7.47 -13.69
CA ILE A 151 -8.94 6.76 -13.27
C ILE A 151 -9.70 7.65 -12.27
N PRO A 152 -10.95 8.05 -12.58
CA PRO A 152 -11.78 8.74 -11.61
C PRO A 152 -11.98 7.86 -10.37
N GLN A 153 -11.62 8.38 -9.20
CA GLN A 153 -11.96 7.72 -7.94
C GLN A 153 -13.49 7.67 -7.84
N PRO A 154 -14.10 6.52 -7.46
CA PRO A 154 -15.47 6.52 -7.02
C PRO A 154 -15.60 7.57 -5.91
N ILE A 155 -16.58 8.45 -6.02
CA ILE A 155 -16.90 9.46 -4.99
C ILE A 155 -17.55 8.71 -3.81
N THR A 156 -16.80 7.87 -3.11
CA THR A 156 -17.22 7.33 -1.82
C THR A 156 -16.95 8.40 -0.79
N ALA A 157 -18.03 9.03 -0.31
CA ALA A 157 -18.01 9.82 0.90
C ALA A 157 -17.25 9.02 1.98
N VAL A 158 -16.26 9.66 2.60
CA VAL A 158 -15.58 9.13 3.79
C VAL A 158 -16.67 8.69 4.77
N PRO A 159 -16.78 7.39 5.13
CA PRO A 159 -17.72 7.00 6.16
C PRO A 159 -17.32 7.69 7.46
N GLN A 160 -18.13 8.66 7.92
CA GLN A 160 -18.04 9.14 9.29
C GLN A 160 -18.50 7.99 10.19
N ILE A 161 -17.54 7.34 10.85
CA ILE A 161 -17.82 6.30 11.85
C ILE A 161 -18.53 6.98 13.04
N PRO A 162 -19.65 6.43 13.55
CA PRO A 162 -20.28 6.93 14.76
C PRO A 162 -19.30 6.82 15.94
N ALA A 163 -19.12 7.93 16.65
CA ALA A 163 -18.30 8.00 17.86
C ALA A 163 -18.91 7.17 18.99
N SER A 164 -18.54 5.89 19.12
CA SER A 164 -18.74 5.14 20.37
C SER A 164 -17.91 3.84 20.43
N ALA A 165 -16.60 4.01 20.36
CA ALA A 165 -15.58 3.21 21.04
C ALA A 165 -14.33 4.05 20.85
N ALA A 166 -13.76 4.62 21.92
CA ALA A 166 -12.60 5.49 21.77
C ALA A 166 -11.54 4.77 20.93
N PRO A 167 -11.26 5.21 19.68
CA PRO A 167 -10.12 4.69 18.99
C PRO A 167 -8.91 5.11 19.83
N MET A 168 -7.95 4.21 20.04
CA MET A 168 -6.61 4.60 20.46
C MET A 168 -5.96 5.37 19.32
N THR A 169 -6.51 6.54 18.98
CA THR A 169 -5.87 7.49 18.09
C THR A 169 -4.69 8.03 18.87
N PRO A 170 -3.45 7.81 18.41
CA PRO A 170 -2.28 8.35 19.08
C PRO A 170 -2.44 9.87 19.19
N SER A 171 -2.14 10.45 20.36
CA SER A 171 -2.21 11.92 20.49
C SER A 171 -1.25 12.59 19.52
N MET A 172 -1.53 13.84 19.15
CA MET A 172 -0.67 14.61 18.24
C MET A 172 0.78 14.73 18.74
N ASP A 173 0.98 14.76 20.05
CA ASP A 173 2.30 14.77 20.68
C ASP A 173 3.05 13.46 20.43
N LYS A 174 2.35 12.32 20.52
CA LYS A 174 2.92 11.00 20.21
C LYS A 174 3.27 10.87 18.73
N ILE A 175 2.43 11.37 17.82
CA ILE A 175 2.77 11.37 16.38
C ILE A 175 3.98 12.26 16.11
N SER A 176 4.02 13.45 16.71
CA SER A 176 5.15 14.38 16.59
C SER A 176 6.45 13.77 17.11
N ALA A 177 6.39 13.08 18.25
CA ALA A 177 7.53 12.37 18.82
C ALA A 177 8.02 11.24 17.92
N LEU A 178 7.11 10.49 17.28
CA LEU A 178 7.49 9.43 16.33
C LEU A 178 8.18 10.00 15.09
N VAL A 179 7.62 11.07 14.51
CA VAL A 179 8.22 11.76 13.37
C VAL A 179 9.65 12.19 13.70
N GLU A 180 9.85 12.79 14.88
CA GLU A 180 11.18 13.23 15.32
C GLU A 180 12.11 12.05 15.62
N ALA A 181 11.61 10.98 16.22
CA ALA A 181 12.39 9.77 16.46
C ALA A 181 12.91 9.13 15.17
N LEU A 182 12.11 9.12 14.10
CA LEU A 182 12.53 8.64 12.78
C LEU A 182 13.65 9.50 12.19
N ARG A 183 13.58 10.83 12.37
CA ARG A 183 14.64 11.78 11.98
C ARG A 183 15.97 11.48 12.68
N LEU A 184 15.93 11.34 14.00
CA LEU A 184 17.11 11.05 14.83
C LEU A 184 17.68 9.64 14.59
N ALA A 185 16.80 8.72 14.23
CA ALA A 185 17.18 7.34 13.95
C ALA A 185 17.71 7.14 12.52
N ALA A 186 17.50 8.10 11.61
CA ALA A 186 17.90 8.04 10.21
C ALA A 186 19.34 7.50 10.08
N PRO A 187 19.55 6.43 9.31
CA PRO A 187 20.89 5.95 8.98
C PRO A 187 21.73 7.05 8.32
N PRO A 188 23.06 7.01 8.44
CA PRO A 188 23.90 7.91 7.66
C PRO A 188 23.57 7.75 6.17
N ASP A 189 23.36 8.89 5.50
CA ASP A 189 23.15 8.94 4.05
C ASP A 189 24.38 8.36 3.35
N ILE A 190 24.17 7.25 2.64
CA ILE A 190 25.20 6.49 1.95
C ILE A 190 24.91 6.53 0.44
N LEU A 191 25.18 7.69 -0.16
CA LEU A 191 25.29 7.93 -1.62
C LEU A 191 24.02 7.66 -2.44
N ASN A 192 23.44 8.75 -2.98
CA ASN A 192 22.60 8.79 -4.19
C ASN A 192 21.44 7.77 -4.22
N ASP A 193 20.72 7.65 -3.10
CA ASP A 193 19.67 6.67 -2.84
C ASP A 193 18.24 7.20 -3.03
N ASP A 194 18.10 8.37 -3.67
CA ASP A 194 16.80 9.02 -3.96
C ASP A 194 16.00 9.36 -2.68
N LEU A 195 16.71 9.63 -1.57
CA LEU A 195 16.14 10.01 -0.28
C LEU A 195 16.26 11.53 -0.05
N TYR A 196 15.18 12.15 0.42
CA TYR A 196 15.08 13.60 0.57
C TYR A 196 14.66 14.03 1.97
N GLY A 197 15.22 15.17 2.38
CA GLY A 197 15.00 15.79 3.68
C GLY A 197 15.57 15.01 4.85
N ASP A 198 15.44 15.56 6.06
CA ASP A 198 16.02 15.00 7.29
C ASP A 198 15.48 13.61 7.66
N TRP A 199 14.34 13.22 7.09
CA TRP A 199 13.69 11.94 7.33
C TRP A 199 13.99 10.87 6.27
N GLN A 200 14.78 11.22 5.25
CA GLN A 200 15.18 10.31 4.18
C GLN A 200 13.98 9.66 3.46
N VAL A 201 13.11 10.49 2.89
CA VAL A 201 11.90 10.04 2.19
C VAL A 201 12.19 9.81 0.72
N LYS A 202 11.77 8.67 0.16
CA LYS A 202 11.90 8.38 -1.28
C LYS A 202 11.12 9.37 -2.14
N SER A 203 11.68 9.82 -3.26
CA SER A 203 11.00 10.73 -4.19
C SER A 203 9.60 10.23 -4.61
N SER A 204 9.46 8.92 -4.85
CA SER A 204 8.22 8.27 -5.25
C SER A 204 7.08 8.42 -4.24
N ASN A 205 7.43 8.65 -2.97
CA ASN A 205 6.49 8.82 -1.87
C ASN A 205 6.09 10.29 -1.71
N ILE A 206 7.03 11.22 -1.88
CA ILE A 206 6.84 12.67 -1.64
C ILE A 206 5.62 13.20 -2.39
N ALA A 207 5.58 12.97 -3.70
CA ALA A 207 4.52 13.48 -4.56
C ALA A 207 3.13 12.93 -4.19
N ALA A 208 3.05 11.63 -3.88
CA ALA A 208 1.81 10.98 -3.50
C ALA A 208 1.33 11.41 -2.10
N TRP A 209 2.26 11.48 -1.15
CA TRP A 209 1.97 11.81 0.24
C TRP A 209 1.61 13.28 0.39
N SER A 210 2.33 14.19 -0.27
CA SER A 210 1.98 15.61 -0.25
C SER A 210 0.59 15.84 -0.84
N LYS A 211 0.29 15.25 -2.00
CA LYS A 211 -1.03 15.39 -2.65
C LYS A 211 -2.15 14.87 -1.74
N GLN A 212 -1.92 13.75 -1.05
CA GLN A 212 -2.88 13.20 -0.11
C GLN A 212 -3.08 14.12 1.12
N CYS A 213 -2.01 14.71 1.64
CA CYS A 213 -2.04 15.41 2.93
C CYS A 213 -2.32 16.91 2.81
N THR A 214 -1.93 17.56 1.72
CA THR A 214 -2.04 19.00 1.50
C THR A 214 -2.92 19.34 0.29
N GLY A 215 -3.25 18.37 -0.55
CA GLY A 215 -3.92 18.60 -1.83
C GLY A 215 -2.96 18.98 -2.96
N GLU A 216 -1.69 19.27 -2.66
CA GLU A 216 -0.69 19.71 -3.62
C GLU A 216 0.42 18.66 -3.80
N GLN A 217 0.82 18.45 -5.06
CA GLN A 217 1.90 17.54 -5.40
C GLN A 217 3.24 18.29 -5.37
N LEU A 218 4.04 18.07 -4.34
CA LEU A 218 5.35 18.68 -4.18
C LEU A 218 6.38 17.93 -5.00
N THR A 219 7.39 18.67 -5.46
CA THR A 219 8.62 18.07 -5.95
C THR A 219 9.49 17.62 -4.77
N SER A 220 10.47 16.75 -5.04
CA SER A 220 11.43 16.33 -4.02
C SER A 220 12.26 17.49 -3.48
N ASP A 221 12.58 18.47 -4.33
CA ASP A 221 13.34 19.66 -3.95
C ASP A 221 12.51 20.60 -3.06
N ASP A 222 11.23 20.81 -3.39
CA ASP A 222 10.32 21.61 -2.56
C ASP A 222 10.11 20.98 -1.18
N PHE A 223 9.99 19.65 -1.14
CA PHE A 223 9.89 18.89 0.10
C PHE A 223 11.16 19.00 0.93
N ALA A 224 12.34 18.88 0.32
CA ALA A 224 13.62 19.00 1.01
C ALA A 224 13.90 20.44 1.48
N ALA A 225 13.43 21.45 0.75
CA ALA A 225 13.66 22.85 1.06
C ALA A 225 12.76 23.39 2.18
N ASN A 226 11.62 22.73 2.47
CA ASN A 226 10.67 23.19 3.49
C ASN A 226 10.42 22.13 4.56
N THR A 227 11.24 22.16 5.61
CA THR A 227 11.17 21.24 6.76
C THR A 227 9.81 21.26 7.47
N GLU A 228 9.13 22.41 7.53
CA GLU A 228 7.82 22.52 8.19
C GLU A 228 6.72 21.78 7.40
N ILE A 229 6.67 22.01 6.10
CA ILE A 229 5.74 21.30 5.20
C ILE A 229 6.05 19.81 5.18
N ALA A 230 7.34 19.45 5.06
CA ALA A 230 7.77 18.05 5.11
C ALA A 230 7.29 17.37 6.40
N ARG A 231 7.56 17.98 7.56
CA ARG A 231 7.09 17.48 8.86
C ARG A 231 5.57 17.32 8.89
N GLY A 232 4.81 18.28 8.38
CA GLY A 232 3.35 18.20 8.30
C GLY A 232 2.84 17.00 7.49
N ILE A 233 3.46 16.74 6.33
CA ILE A 233 3.15 15.57 5.49
C ILE A 233 3.46 14.28 6.24
N LEU A 234 4.59 14.22 6.96
CA LEU A 234 4.97 13.04 7.73
C LEU A 234 4.03 12.77 8.90
N VAL A 235 3.62 13.81 9.63
CA VAL A 235 2.60 13.71 10.69
C VAL A 235 1.30 13.14 10.11
N CYS A 236 0.83 13.68 8.99
CA CYS A 236 -0.37 13.19 8.30
C CYS A 236 -0.26 11.70 7.93
N LYS A 237 0.85 11.28 7.31
CA LYS A 237 1.05 9.89 6.89
C LYS A 237 1.22 8.94 8.07
N LEU A 238 2.06 9.28 9.05
CA LEU A 238 2.37 8.43 10.18
C LEU A 238 1.21 8.30 11.17
N THR A 239 0.27 9.26 11.19
CA THR A 239 -0.99 9.12 11.94
C THR A 239 -1.76 7.87 11.51
N GLY A 240 -1.99 7.72 10.20
CA GLY A 240 -2.71 6.56 9.67
C GLY A 240 -1.94 5.25 9.83
N VAL A 241 -0.63 5.29 9.56
CA VAL A 241 0.22 4.09 9.71
C VAL A 241 0.25 3.63 11.15
N LEU A 242 0.57 4.51 12.11
CA LEU A 242 0.66 4.14 13.51
C LEU A 242 -0.69 3.61 14.04
N ALA A 243 -1.80 4.28 13.69
CA ALA A 243 -3.14 3.84 14.06
C ALA A 243 -3.44 2.40 13.57
N SER A 244 -3.00 2.05 12.34
CA SER A 244 -3.15 0.69 11.81
C SER A 244 -2.30 -0.36 12.54
N GLN A 245 -1.16 0.05 13.12
CA GLN A 245 -0.25 -0.89 13.79
C GLN A 245 -0.67 -1.19 15.24
N TYR A 246 -1.46 -0.34 15.89
CA TYR A 246 -1.90 -0.56 17.27
C TYR A 246 -2.67 -1.89 17.43
N PRO A 247 -3.73 -2.18 16.66
CA PRO A 247 -4.44 -3.47 16.78
C PRO A 247 -3.54 -4.67 16.52
N LEU A 248 -2.68 -4.59 15.49
CA LEU A 248 -1.74 -5.67 15.11
C LEU A 248 -0.65 -5.91 16.15
N SER A 249 -0.36 -4.91 16.98
CA SER A 249 0.59 -5.00 18.09
C SER A 249 0.00 -5.58 19.38
N GLY A 250 -1.27 -6.02 19.37
CA GLY A 250 -2.01 -6.34 20.60
C GLY A 250 -2.24 -5.09 21.46
N ASN A 251 -2.35 -3.91 20.83
CA ASN A 251 -2.45 -2.60 21.46
C ASN A 251 -1.26 -2.23 22.36
N THR A 252 -0.08 -2.77 22.05
CA THR A 252 1.16 -2.45 22.77
C THR A 252 1.90 -1.34 22.04
N GLU A 253 1.91 -0.13 22.61
CA GLU A 253 2.53 1.06 21.99
C GLU A 253 3.96 0.82 21.52
N SER A 254 4.81 0.21 22.37
CA SER A 254 6.20 -0.05 22.01
C SER A 254 6.34 -0.98 20.80
N VAL A 255 5.45 -1.95 20.66
CA VAL A 255 5.39 -2.84 19.50
C VAL A 255 4.81 -2.09 18.28
N ALA A 256 3.77 -1.27 18.44
CA ALA A 256 3.20 -0.47 17.36
C ALA A 256 4.22 0.54 16.78
N ILE A 257 4.99 1.20 17.64
CA ILE A 257 6.06 2.14 17.25
C ILE A 257 7.15 1.40 16.48
N ARG A 258 7.63 0.25 16.97
CA ARG A 258 8.66 -0.53 16.28
C ARG A 258 8.17 -1.09 14.94
N ARG A 259 6.92 -1.55 14.87
CA ARG A 259 6.27 -1.99 13.61
C ARG A 259 6.17 -0.84 12.62
N THR A 260 5.80 0.36 13.09
CA THR A 260 5.74 1.57 12.25
C THR A 260 7.13 1.98 11.75
N ALA A 261 8.16 1.85 12.58
CA ALA A 261 9.55 2.08 12.18
C ALA A 261 10.02 1.07 11.12
N ALA A 262 9.69 -0.22 11.25
CA ALA A 262 10.03 -1.21 10.24
C ALA A 262 9.31 -0.95 8.91
N TRP A 263 8.03 -0.53 8.96
CA TRP A 263 7.30 -0.05 7.80
C TRP A 263 8.00 1.16 7.16
N TRP A 264 8.43 2.14 7.96
CA TRP A 264 9.13 3.33 7.46
C TRP A 264 10.39 2.95 6.68
N MET A 265 11.20 2.06 7.25
CA MET A 265 12.51 1.75 6.70
C MET A 265 12.45 0.86 5.45
N MET A 266 11.56 -0.13 5.43
CA MET A 266 11.56 -1.16 4.38
C MET A 266 10.17 -1.56 3.86
N GLY A 267 9.11 -0.93 4.36
CA GLY A 267 7.73 -1.21 3.99
C GLY A 267 7.09 -2.40 4.72
N ASP A 268 7.83 -3.16 5.52
CA ASP A 268 7.34 -4.38 6.18
C ASP A 268 7.33 -4.24 7.71
N PRO A 269 6.14 -4.02 8.33
CA PRO A 269 6.03 -3.90 9.78
C PRO A 269 6.42 -5.18 10.54
N GLU A 270 6.34 -6.37 9.93
CA GLU A 270 6.60 -7.65 10.61
C GLU A 270 8.10 -7.89 10.86
N GLN A 271 8.98 -7.12 10.19
CA GLN A 271 10.44 -7.26 10.34
C GLN A 271 10.98 -6.55 11.58
N TYR A 272 10.13 -5.87 12.35
CA TYR A 272 10.55 -4.98 13.43
C TYR A 272 11.47 -5.61 14.49
N SER A 273 11.41 -6.92 14.66
CA SER A 273 12.19 -7.67 15.64
C SER A 273 13.32 -8.50 15.04
N ARG A 274 13.59 -8.40 13.73
CA ARG A 274 14.54 -9.29 13.03
C ARG A 274 15.85 -8.60 12.67
N GLY A 275 16.97 -9.28 12.92
CA GLY A 275 18.30 -8.89 12.43
C GLY A 275 18.66 -7.42 12.67
N ALA A 276 19.19 -6.75 11.64
CA ALA A 276 19.54 -5.33 11.70
C ALA A 276 18.32 -4.41 11.94
N MET A 277 17.11 -4.83 11.56
CA MET A 277 15.88 -4.08 11.82
C MET A 277 15.51 -4.06 13.29
N ALA A 278 15.85 -5.10 14.06
CA ALA A 278 15.65 -5.07 15.50
C ALA A 278 16.39 -3.90 16.15
N ALA A 279 17.64 -3.65 15.74
CA ALA A 279 18.46 -2.55 16.26
C ALA A 279 17.95 -1.18 15.81
N TYR A 280 17.58 -1.03 14.53
CA TYR A 280 17.02 0.21 14.01
C TYR A 280 15.70 0.57 14.70
N THR A 281 14.74 -0.36 14.78
CA THR A 281 13.44 -0.07 15.39
C THR A 281 13.56 0.18 16.90
N GLN A 282 14.52 -0.47 17.56
CA GLN A 282 14.81 -0.18 18.96
C GLN A 282 15.37 1.23 19.13
N LYS A 283 16.30 1.67 18.26
CA LYS A 283 16.80 3.06 18.26
C LYS A 283 15.66 4.07 18.10
N VAL A 284 14.72 3.82 17.18
CA VAL A 284 13.52 4.67 17.00
C VAL A 284 12.68 4.68 18.27
N LEU A 285 12.43 3.52 18.89
CA LEU A 285 11.63 3.43 20.11
C LEU A 285 12.28 4.19 21.28
N ASP A 286 13.59 4.08 21.44
CA ASP A 286 14.33 4.77 22.49
C ASP A 286 14.27 6.29 22.30
N SER A 287 14.48 6.77 21.07
CA SER A 287 14.32 8.19 20.73
C SER A 287 12.89 8.67 20.93
N TYR A 288 11.88 7.88 20.55
CA TYR A 288 10.47 8.20 20.75
C TYR A 288 10.15 8.45 22.24
N TYR A 289 10.59 7.56 23.13
CA TYR A 289 10.37 7.72 24.57
C TYR A 289 11.16 8.86 25.19
N GLN A 290 12.22 9.36 24.55
CA GLN A 290 12.90 10.57 24.99
C GLN A 290 12.12 11.84 24.64
N GLN A 291 11.37 11.85 23.54
CA GLN A 291 10.60 13.03 23.09
C GLN A 291 9.32 13.27 23.90
N ILE A 292 8.78 12.24 24.57
CA ILE A 292 7.52 12.33 25.33
C ILE A 292 7.72 12.37 26.85
N ARG A 293 8.97 12.51 27.31
CA ARG A 293 9.32 12.67 28.73
C ARG A 293 9.29 14.12 29.17
#